data_AF-A0ABD5VXU0-F1
#
_entry.id   AF-A0ABD5VXU0-F1
#
_cell.length_a   1.000
_cell.length_b   1.000
_cell.length_c   1.000
_cell.angle_alpha   90.00
_cell.angle_beta   90.00
_cell.angle_gamma   90.00
#
_symmetry.space_group_name_H-M   'P 1'
#
loop_
_entity.id
_entity.type
_entity.pdbx_description
1 polymer ?
#
loop_
_entity_poly.entity_id
_entity_poly.type
_entity_poly.pdbx_seq_one_letter_code
_entity_poly.pdbx_strand_id
1 'polypeptide(L)'
;MDVTLWYRLGAIGMALGTLVLAYGFRLVPRENYRRYAVLVAVPLIAVGAYVLMSLEVGVLETQTDATVFGLRYVDWLLTTPLHVLYLGLLAGASRGDIGKSLALMAGTIVFGFAGAMVAPPLKWVGFAAGALAFLGVVYYTVTSFEQAARGTERSRYSGSSGRSWSSCGSSTR
;
A
#
# COMPACT_ATOMS: atom_id res chain seq x y z
N MET A 1 9.49 25.68 -14.58
CA MET A 1 8.31 25.02 -13.99
C MET A 1 8.67 24.71 -12.55
N ASP A 2 7.88 25.23 -11.59
CA ASP A 2 8.15 25.08 -10.16
C ASP A 2 7.74 23.67 -9.67
N VAL A 3 8.56 23.06 -8.81
CA VAL A 3 8.28 21.75 -8.19
C VAL A 3 7.04 21.80 -7.31
N THR A 4 6.73 22.95 -6.71
CA THR A 4 5.57 23.13 -5.84
C THR A 4 4.24 22.96 -6.59
N LEU A 5 4.20 23.28 -7.88
CA LEU A 5 3.01 23.09 -8.72
C LEU A 5 2.61 21.61 -8.80
N TRP A 6 3.60 20.72 -8.95
CA TRP A 6 3.35 19.27 -8.98
C TRP A 6 2.81 18.76 -7.66
N TYR A 7 3.27 19.30 -6.53
CA TYR A 7 2.72 18.94 -5.22
C TYR A 7 1.28 19.41 -5.05
N ARG A 8 0.92 20.60 -5.53
CA ARG A 8 -0.47 21.08 -5.50
C ARG A 8 -1.39 20.21 -6.34
N LEU A 9 -0.97 19.88 -7.56
CA LEU A 9 -1.73 18.98 -8.45
C LEU A 9 -1.89 17.59 -7.81
N GLY A 10 -0.83 17.05 -7.21
CA GLY A 10 -0.89 15.80 -6.47
C GLY A 10 -1.83 15.86 -5.27
N ALA A 11 -1.80 16.94 -4.48
CA ALA A 11 -2.71 17.15 -3.35
C ALA A 11 -4.18 17.16 -3.78
N ILE A 12 -4.50 17.87 -4.87
CA ILE A 12 -5.84 17.92 -5.44
C ILE A 12 -6.28 16.52 -5.91
N GLY A 13 -5.42 15.82 -6.64
CA GLY A 13 -5.71 14.45 -7.10
C GLY A 13 -5.97 13.48 -5.96
N MET A 14 -5.13 13.50 -4.91
CA MET A 14 -5.29 12.66 -3.73
C MET A 14 -6.53 13.03 -2.92
N ALA A 15 -6.89 14.32 -2.84
CA ALA A 15 -8.09 14.77 -2.14
C ALA A 15 -9.35 14.28 -2.86
N LEU A 16 -9.40 14.44 -4.19
CA LEU A 16 -10.50 13.92 -5.01
C LEU A 16 -10.60 12.39 -4.90
N GLY A 17 -9.47 11.68 -4.99
CA GLY A 17 -9.42 10.22 -4.80
C GLY A 17 -9.94 9.78 -3.44
N THR A 18 -9.53 10.50 -2.37
CA THR A 18 -10.03 10.27 -1.01
C THR A 18 -11.53 10.46 -0.92
N LEU A 19 -12.08 11.52 -1.51
CA LEU A 19 -13.53 11.78 -1.49
C LEU A 19 -14.32 10.68 -2.23
N VAL A 20 -13.82 10.23 -3.39
CA VAL A 20 -14.43 9.14 -4.16
C VAL A 20 -14.42 7.83 -3.35
N LEU A 21 -13.29 7.49 -2.72
CA LEU A 21 -13.19 6.31 -1.88
C LEU A 21 -14.04 6.45 -0.61
N ALA A 22 -14.10 7.63 0.00
CA ALA A 22 -14.95 7.88 1.16
C ALA A 22 -16.44 7.69 0.81
N TYR A 23 -16.87 8.11 -0.38
CA TYR A 23 -18.22 7.84 -0.88
C TYR A 23 -18.48 6.32 -1.00
N GLY A 24 -17.46 5.53 -1.35
CA GLY A 24 -17.54 4.08 -1.43
C GLY A 24 -17.97 3.38 -0.14
N PHE A 25 -17.80 4.00 1.04
CA PHE A 25 -18.37 3.47 2.29
C PHE A 25 -19.90 3.34 2.26
N ARG A 26 -20.60 4.06 1.36
CA ARG A 26 -22.05 3.87 1.16
C ARG A 26 -22.39 2.63 0.34
N LEU A 27 -21.43 2.08 -0.39
CA LEU A 27 -21.60 0.98 -1.34
C LEU A 27 -21.04 -0.34 -0.79
N VAL A 28 -20.02 -0.27 0.06
CA VAL A 28 -19.35 -1.45 0.63
C VAL A 28 -20.20 -2.04 1.77
N PRO A 29 -20.30 -3.38 1.91
CA PRO A 29 -20.93 -3.99 3.08
C PRO A 29 -20.16 -3.68 4.37
N ARG A 30 -20.89 -3.47 5.49
CA ARG A 30 -20.30 -3.09 6.80
C ARG A 30 -19.22 -4.05 7.30
N GLU A 31 -19.33 -5.33 6.98
CA GLU A 31 -18.32 -6.36 7.31
C GLU A 31 -16.92 -6.06 6.74
N ASN A 32 -16.85 -5.34 5.62
CA ASN A 32 -15.60 -5.02 4.93
C ASN A 32 -15.03 -3.64 5.27
N TYR A 33 -15.71 -2.85 6.09
CA TYR A 33 -15.32 -1.46 6.41
C TYR A 33 -13.90 -1.35 6.95
N ARG A 34 -13.48 -2.27 7.82
CA ARG A 34 -12.12 -2.22 8.39
C ARG A 34 -11.04 -2.37 7.32
N ARG A 35 -11.24 -3.26 6.35
CA ARG A 35 -10.29 -3.46 5.24
C ARG A 35 -10.35 -2.28 4.27
N TYR A 36 -11.55 -1.81 3.97
CA TYR A 36 -11.76 -0.68 3.07
C TYR A 36 -11.20 0.64 3.64
N ALA A 37 -11.26 0.84 4.96
CA ALA A 37 -10.68 2.01 5.62
C ALA A 37 -9.16 2.12 5.43
N VAL A 38 -8.44 0.99 5.36
CA VAL A 38 -7.01 0.99 5.04
C VAL A 38 -6.76 1.60 3.65
N LEU A 39 -7.59 1.23 2.67
CA LEU A 39 -7.50 1.76 1.30
C LEU A 39 -7.79 3.26 1.25
N VAL A 40 -8.79 3.74 2.00
CA VAL A 40 -9.14 5.18 2.05
C VAL A 40 -8.08 6.00 2.81
N ALA A 41 -7.46 5.41 3.84
CA ALA A 41 -6.44 6.10 4.64
C ALA A 41 -5.20 6.47 3.83
N VAL A 42 -4.83 5.67 2.81
CA VAL A 42 -3.64 5.91 1.98
C VAL A 42 -3.68 7.29 1.31
N PRO A 43 -4.64 7.59 0.40
CA PRO A 43 -4.65 8.90 -0.26
C PRO A 43 -4.92 10.03 0.74
N LEU A 44 -5.62 9.77 1.86
CA LEU A 44 -5.82 10.78 2.91
C LEU A 44 -4.49 11.21 3.57
N ILE A 45 -3.60 10.25 3.87
CA ILE A 45 -2.25 10.55 4.37
C ILE A 45 -1.45 11.32 3.30
N ALA A 46 -1.54 10.87 2.04
CA ALA A 46 -0.85 11.52 0.92
C ALA A 46 -1.30 12.97 0.70
N VAL A 47 -2.58 13.30 0.91
CA VAL A 47 -3.06 14.69 0.88
C VAL A 47 -2.25 15.55 1.86
N GLY A 48 -2.12 15.12 3.11
CA GLY A 48 -1.37 15.86 4.13
C GLY A 48 0.08 16.06 3.73
N ALA A 49 0.75 15.01 3.26
CA ALA A 49 2.14 15.09 2.82
C ALA A 49 2.31 16.04 1.62
N TYR A 50 1.45 15.96 0.61
CA TYR A 50 1.55 16.80 -0.59
C TYR A 50 1.19 18.26 -0.31
N VAL A 51 0.25 18.54 0.59
CA VAL A 51 -0.02 19.91 1.05
C VAL A 51 1.22 20.48 1.73
N LEU A 52 1.84 19.75 2.67
CA LEU A 52 3.04 20.21 3.35
C LEU A 52 4.23 20.40 2.40
N MET A 53 4.45 19.48 1.46
CA MET A 53 5.50 19.64 0.43
C MET A 53 5.20 20.81 -0.52
N SER A 54 3.93 21.14 -0.79
CA SER A 54 3.56 22.31 -1.60
C SER A 54 3.84 23.66 -0.90
N LEU A 55 4.00 23.61 0.43
CA LEU A 55 4.44 24.70 1.30
C LEU A 55 5.95 24.63 1.56
N GLU A 56 6.68 23.79 0.83
CA GLU A 56 8.13 23.57 0.94
C GLU A 56 8.59 23.09 2.32
N VAL A 57 7.69 22.47 3.09
CA VAL A 57 8.04 21.86 4.37
C VAL A 57 8.83 20.57 4.15
N GLY A 58 9.87 20.37 4.96
CA GLY A 58 10.65 19.13 4.98
C GLY A 58 11.63 18.99 3.80
N VAL A 59 12.07 20.12 3.24
CA VAL A 59 13.18 20.17 2.31
C VAL A 59 14.49 19.86 3.04
N LEU A 60 15.26 18.91 2.51
CA LEU A 60 16.54 18.47 3.03
C LEU A 60 17.61 18.59 1.94
N GLU A 61 18.79 19.05 2.33
CA GLU A 61 19.98 19.06 1.48
C GLU A 61 20.70 17.72 1.61
N THR A 62 21.17 17.17 0.49
CA THR A 62 21.95 15.93 0.47
C THR A 62 23.44 16.21 0.35
N GLN A 63 24.26 15.17 0.55
CA GLN A 63 25.71 15.24 0.32
C GLN A 63 26.13 15.48 -1.14
N THR A 64 25.18 15.60 -2.08
CA THR A 64 25.44 15.81 -3.51
C THR A 64 24.81 17.10 -4.04
N ASP A 65 24.59 18.10 -3.17
CA ASP A 65 23.89 19.36 -3.47
C ASP A 65 22.50 19.17 -4.11
N ALA A 66 21.91 17.99 -3.97
CA ALA A 66 20.58 17.69 -4.45
C ALA A 66 19.56 17.93 -3.33
N THR A 67 18.38 18.39 -3.71
CA THR A 67 17.30 18.63 -2.76
C THR A 67 16.39 17.42 -2.66
N VAL A 68 16.14 16.94 -1.45
CA VAL A 68 15.24 15.82 -1.15
C VAL A 68 14.11 16.31 -0.24
N PHE A 69 12.88 15.94 -0.56
CA PHE A 69 11.74 16.20 0.32
C PHE A 69 11.59 15.04 1.29
N GLY A 70 12.05 15.20 2.54
CA GLY A 70 11.97 14.18 3.58
C GLY A 70 10.53 13.72 3.85
N LEU A 71 9.56 14.64 3.77
CA LEU A 71 8.14 14.31 3.90
C LEU A 71 7.63 13.29 2.88
N ARG A 72 8.26 13.20 1.70
CA ARG A 72 7.94 12.18 0.71
C ARG A 72 8.27 10.77 1.21
N TYR A 73 9.41 10.62 1.89
CA TYR A 73 9.82 9.34 2.45
C TYR A 73 8.98 8.97 3.68
N VAL A 74 8.55 9.96 4.47
CA VAL A 74 7.57 9.73 5.55
C VAL A 74 6.24 9.26 4.99
N ASP A 75 5.71 9.94 3.96
CA ASP A 75 4.49 9.53 3.26
C ASP A 75 4.60 8.09 2.74
N TRP A 76 5.67 7.76 2.04
CA TRP A 76 5.89 6.41 1.51
C TRP A 76 6.04 5.36 2.61
N LEU A 77 6.70 5.69 3.73
CA LEU A 77 6.87 4.77 4.86
C LEU A 77 5.53 4.43 5.53
N LEU A 78 4.54 5.31 5.43
CA LEU A 78 3.19 5.07 5.94
C LEU A 78 2.29 4.42 4.88
N THR A 79 2.26 4.96 3.66
CA THR A 79 1.29 4.55 2.63
C THR A 79 1.67 3.25 1.93
N THR A 80 2.95 2.97 1.69
CA THR A 80 3.35 1.74 0.98
C THR A 80 3.12 0.48 1.81
N PRO A 81 3.42 0.42 3.13
CA PRO A 81 3.04 -0.75 3.92
C PRO A 81 1.52 -0.87 4.05
N LEU A 82 0.76 0.23 4.10
CA LEU A 82 -0.71 0.16 4.11
C LEU A 82 -1.29 -0.47 2.83
N HIS A 83 -0.70 -0.22 1.65
CA HIS A 83 -1.08 -0.94 0.43
C HIS A 83 -0.81 -2.44 0.54
N VAL A 84 0.38 -2.83 1.01
CA VAL A 84 0.73 -4.25 1.22
C VAL A 84 -0.21 -4.91 2.24
N LEU A 85 -0.54 -4.20 3.32
CA LEU A 85 -1.52 -4.64 4.31
C LEU A 85 -2.87 -4.88 3.66
N TYR A 86 -3.36 -3.93 2.86
CA TYR A 86 -4.63 -4.06 2.15
C TYR A 86 -4.64 -5.28 1.23
N LEU A 87 -3.59 -5.48 0.43
CA LEU A 87 -3.45 -6.64 -0.45
C LEU A 87 -3.44 -7.96 0.33
N GLY A 88 -2.68 -8.04 1.42
CA GLY A 88 -2.62 -9.23 2.26
C GLY A 88 -3.96 -9.55 2.94
N LEU A 89 -4.67 -8.53 3.43
CA LEU A 89 -6.01 -8.68 4.02
C LEU A 89 -7.05 -9.08 2.97
N LEU A 90 -6.92 -8.58 1.74
CA LEU A 90 -7.79 -8.93 0.62
C LEU A 90 -7.56 -10.38 0.17
N ALA A 91 -6.30 -10.80 0.09
CA ALA A 91 -5.91 -12.16 -0.26
C ALA A 91 -6.22 -13.19 0.84
N GLY A 92 -6.47 -12.75 2.07
CA GLY A 92 -6.62 -13.66 3.22
C GLY A 92 -5.30 -14.30 3.65
N ALA A 93 -4.18 -13.62 3.42
CA ALA A 93 -2.84 -14.11 3.75
C ALA A 93 -2.63 -14.24 5.27
N SER A 94 -1.66 -15.07 5.66
CA SER A 94 -1.31 -15.26 7.06
C SER A 94 -0.79 -13.95 7.67
N ARG A 95 -1.07 -13.71 8.96
CA ARG A 95 -0.56 -12.51 9.66
C ARG A 95 0.96 -12.44 9.66
N GLY A 96 1.63 -13.60 9.67
CA GLY A 96 3.09 -13.70 9.59
C GLY A 96 3.63 -13.19 8.25
N ASP A 97 3.04 -13.62 7.13
CA ASP A 97 3.50 -13.20 5.79
C ASP A 97 3.18 -11.73 5.53
N ILE A 98 2.03 -11.25 6.01
CA ILE A 98 1.71 -9.82 6.00
C ILE A 98 2.78 -9.06 6.79
N GLY A 99 3.05 -9.44 8.04
CA GLY A 99 4.02 -8.76 8.89
C GLY A 99 5.42 -8.70 8.28
N LYS A 100 5.91 -9.80 7.69
CA LYS A 100 7.20 -9.82 6.98
C LYS A 100 7.19 -8.89 5.77
N SER A 101 6.12 -8.89 4.98
CA SER A 101 5.98 -8.02 3.81
C SER A 101 5.94 -6.54 4.21
N LEU A 102 5.31 -6.20 5.34
CA LEU A 102 5.32 -4.83 5.88
C LEU A 102 6.72 -4.40 6.31
N ALA A 103 7.45 -5.26 7.01
CA ALA A 103 8.82 -4.97 7.44
C ALA A 103 9.76 -4.78 6.23
N LEU A 104 9.64 -5.64 5.22
CA LEU A 104 10.40 -5.53 3.97
C LEU A 104 10.06 -4.24 3.22
N MET A 105 8.77 -3.89 3.10
CA MET A 105 8.34 -2.64 2.46
C MET A 105 8.86 -1.41 3.20
N ALA A 106 8.77 -1.39 4.54
CA ALA A 106 9.34 -0.33 5.36
C ALA A 106 10.86 -0.23 5.15
N GLY A 107 11.56 -1.36 5.11
CA GLY A 107 12.98 -1.45 4.78
C GLY A 107 13.31 -0.85 3.42
N THR A 108 12.53 -1.14 2.37
CA THR A 108 12.68 -0.55 1.03
C THR A 108 12.72 0.98 1.09
N ILE A 109 11.78 1.58 1.82
CA ILE A 109 11.70 3.04 1.95
C ILE A 109 12.87 3.60 2.78
N VAL A 110 13.20 2.96 3.91
CA VAL A 110 14.29 3.39 4.79
C VAL A 110 15.65 3.34 4.07
N PHE A 111 15.95 2.24 3.38
CA PHE A 111 17.20 2.12 2.61
C PHE A 111 17.22 3.08 1.41
N GLY A 112 16.09 3.28 0.74
CA GLY A 112 15.95 4.26 -0.33
C GLY A 112 16.18 5.70 0.15
N PHE A 113 15.69 6.05 1.35
CA PHE A 113 15.94 7.34 1.98
C PHE A 113 17.41 7.50 2.35
N ALA A 114 17.98 6.53 3.05
CA ALA A 114 19.38 6.54 3.44
C ALA A 114 20.30 6.69 2.22
N GLY A 115 20.03 5.97 1.13
CA GLY A 115 20.76 6.08 -0.13
C GLY A 115 20.60 7.44 -0.81
N ALA A 116 19.44 8.10 -0.69
CA ALA A 116 19.22 9.43 -1.25
C ALA A 116 19.98 10.53 -0.51
N MET A 117 20.29 10.33 0.78
CA MET A 117 20.97 11.33 1.61
C MET A 117 22.50 11.33 1.46
N VAL A 118 23.09 10.28 0.89
CA VAL A 118 24.55 10.09 0.83
C VAL A 118 25.10 10.16 -0.59
N ALA A 119 26.38 10.50 -0.72
CA ALA A 119 27.07 10.53 -2.01
C ALA A 119 27.41 9.10 -2.54
N PRO A 120 27.62 8.93 -3.85
CA PRO A 120 28.25 7.73 -4.40
C PRO A 120 29.63 7.47 -3.76
N PRO A 121 30.02 6.20 -3.56
CA PRO A 121 29.33 4.98 -3.99
C PRO A 121 28.26 4.48 -3.01
N LEU A 122 28.21 5.02 -1.78
CA LEU A 122 27.33 4.50 -0.72
C LEU A 122 25.83 4.60 -1.07
N LYS A 123 25.45 5.59 -1.88
CA LYS A 123 24.12 5.72 -2.49
C LYS A 123 23.65 4.41 -3.13
N TRP A 124 24.54 3.75 -3.88
CA TRP A 124 24.21 2.52 -4.60
C TRP A 124 24.02 1.32 -3.67
N VAL A 125 24.70 1.30 -2.52
CA VAL A 125 24.49 0.29 -1.49
C VAL A 125 23.09 0.43 -0.89
N GLY A 126 22.68 1.66 -0.53
CA GLY A 126 21.33 1.93 -0.04
C GLY A 126 20.25 1.57 -1.06
N PHE A 127 20.46 1.94 -2.33
CA PHE A 127 19.57 1.56 -3.43
C PHE A 127 19.46 0.04 -3.58
N ALA A 128 20.59 -0.68 -3.62
CA ALA A 128 20.62 -2.14 -3.77
C ALA A 128 19.94 -2.85 -2.59
N ALA A 129 20.19 -2.41 -1.36
CA ALA A 129 19.53 -2.96 -0.17
C ALA A 129 18.01 -2.76 -0.22
N GLY A 130 17.55 -1.56 -0.60
CA GLY A 130 16.13 -1.27 -0.78
C GLY A 130 15.48 -2.09 -1.88
N ALA A 131 16.18 -2.30 -3.00
CA ALA A 131 15.75 -3.13 -4.11
C ALA A 131 15.62 -4.61 -3.70
N LEU A 132 16.59 -5.15 -2.96
CA LEU A 132 16.52 -6.53 -2.44
C LEU A 132 15.36 -6.70 -1.46
N ALA A 133 15.12 -5.73 -0.57
CA ALA A 133 13.95 -5.74 0.31
C ALA A 133 12.65 -5.73 -0.50
N PHE A 134 12.57 -4.93 -1.56
CA PHE A 134 11.39 -4.86 -2.43
C PHE A 134 11.14 -6.16 -3.19
N LEU A 135 12.21 -6.81 -3.69
CA LEU A 135 12.11 -8.15 -4.29
C LEU A 135 11.53 -9.16 -3.30
N GLY A 136 11.87 -9.04 -2.01
CA GLY A 136 11.24 -9.83 -0.95
C GLY A 136 9.72 -9.61 -0.85
N VAL A 137 9.26 -8.36 -0.93
CA VAL A 137 7.81 -8.06 -0.95
C VAL A 137 7.14 -8.69 -2.18
N VAL A 138 7.75 -8.53 -3.36
CA VAL A 138 7.24 -9.11 -4.61
C VAL A 138 7.14 -10.62 -4.47
N TYR A 139 8.17 -11.28 -3.93
CA TYR A 139 8.18 -12.71 -3.67
C TYR A 139 6.99 -13.15 -2.81
N TYR A 140 6.75 -12.52 -1.65
CA TYR A 140 5.60 -12.85 -0.80
C TYR A 140 4.25 -12.59 -1.48
N THR A 141 4.18 -11.55 -2.32
CA THR A 141 2.96 -11.20 -3.05
C THR A 141 2.60 -12.25 -4.10
N VAL A 142 3.56 -12.67 -4.93
CA VAL A 142 3.32 -13.65 -6.00
C VAL A 142 3.32 -15.10 -5.52
N THR A 143 3.71 -15.36 -4.27
CA THR A 143 3.68 -16.72 -3.69
C THR A 143 2.61 -16.83 -2.62
N SER A 144 2.89 -16.36 -1.41
CA SER A 144 2.01 -16.52 -0.24
C SER A 144 0.65 -15.85 -0.43
N PHE A 145 0.60 -14.61 -0.93
CA PHE A 145 -0.67 -13.89 -1.09
C PHE A 145 -1.49 -14.49 -2.22
N GLU A 146 -0.87 -14.83 -3.35
CA GLU A 146 -1.55 -15.51 -4.45
C GLU A 146 -2.14 -16.87 -4.03
N GLN A 147 -1.37 -17.68 -3.30
CA GLN A 147 -1.86 -18.97 -2.78
C GLN A 147 -3.04 -18.79 -1.82
N ALA A 148 -2.98 -17.80 -0.93
CA ALA A 148 -4.06 -17.49 -0.01
C ALA A 148 -5.33 -17.01 -0.74
N ALA A 149 -5.17 -16.19 -1.78
CA ALA A 149 -6.28 -15.70 -2.58
C ALA A 149 -7.00 -16.85 -3.29
N ARG A 150 -6.26 -17.75 -3.96
CA ARG A 150 -6.81 -18.95 -4.62
C ARG A 150 -7.53 -19.88 -3.63
N GLY A 151 -7.00 -20.02 -2.41
CA GLY A 151 -7.64 -20.80 -1.35
C GLY A 151 -8.98 -20.22 -0.93
N THR A 152 -9.03 -18.90 -0.74
CA THR A 152 -10.24 -18.16 -0.37
C THR A 152 -11.34 -18.28 -1.43
N GLU A 153 -10.98 -18.18 -2.71
CA GLU A 153 -11.91 -18.37 -3.83
C GLU A 153 -12.50 -19.79 -3.87
N ARG A 154 -11.66 -20.81 -3.71
CA ARG A 154 -12.09 -22.22 -3.70
C ARG A 154 -13.10 -22.50 -2.57
N SER A 155 -12.84 -21.98 -1.37
CA SER A 155 -13.76 -22.12 -0.24
C SER A 155 -15.09 -21.43 -0.48
N ARG A 156 -15.09 -20.26 -1.14
CA ARG A 156 -16.31 -19.53 -1.50
C ARG A 156 -17.16 -20.31 -2.52
N TYR A 157 -16.54 -20.96 -3.50
CA TYR A 157 -17.21 -21.80 -4.50
C TYR A 157 -17.76 -23.11 -3.90
N SER A 158 -16.99 -23.81 -3.06
CA SER A 158 -17.45 -25.03 -2.39
C SER A 158 -18.66 -24.75 -1.48
N GLY A 159 -18.66 -23.61 -0.78
CA GLY A 159 -19.79 -23.21 0.05
C GLY A 159 -21.07 -22.85 -0.73
N SER A 160 -20.96 -22.38 -1.98
CA SER A 160 -22.14 -22.05 -2.80
C SER A 160 -22.73 -23.28 -3.49
N SER A 161 -21.90 -24.21 -3.96
CA SER A 161 -22.37 -25.46 -4.57
C SER A 161 -23.09 -26.35 -3.55
N GLY A 162 -22.58 -26.48 -2.32
CA GLY A 162 -23.25 -27.23 -1.25
C GLY A 162 -24.63 -26.68 -0.86
N ARG A 163 -24.83 -25.36 -0.93
CA ARG A 163 -26.13 -24.71 -0.70
C ARG A 163 -27.11 -24.90 -1.86
N SER A 164 -26.61 -24.89 -3.10
CA SER A 164 -27.43 -25.14 -4.29
C SER A 164 -28.00 -26.56 -4.29
N TRP A 165 -27.20 -27.57 -3.97
CA TRP A 165 -27.64 -28.97 -3.97
C TRP A 165 -28.64 -29.28 -2.86
N SER A 166 -28.47 -28.69 -1.67
CA SER A 166 -29.43 -28.84 -0.56
C SER A 166 -30.79 -28.19 -0.82
N SER A 167 -30.84 -27.14 -1.66
CA SER A 167 -32.11 -26.51 -2.07
C SER A 167 -32.85 -27.26 -3.20
N CYS A 168 -32.14 -28.07 -4.01
CA CYS A 168 -32.76 -28.85 -5.08
C CYS A 168 -33.31 -30.21 -4.59
N GLY A 169 -32.87 -30.70 -3.43
CA GLY A 169 -33.27 -32.01 -2.88
C GLY A 169 -34.57 -32.01 -2.07
N SER A 170 -35.22 -30.88 -1.85
CA SER A 170 -36.42 -30.76 -1.00
C SER A 170 -37.75 -30.60 -1.75
N SER A 171 -37.74 -30.65 -3.09
CA SER A 171 -38.92 -30.51 -3.95
C SER A 171 -39.38 -31.84 -4.56
N THR A 172 -39.63 -32.84 -3.72
CA THR A 172 -40.42 -34.03 -4.09
C THR A 172 -41.16 -34.55 -2.85
N ARG A 173 -42.35 -33.99 -2.62
CA ARG A 173 -43.47 -34.66 -1.93
C ARG A 173 -44.76 -34.25 -2.60
#